data_AF-A0A399U8Q1-F1
#
_entry.id   AF-A0A399U8Q1-F1
#
_cell.length_a   1.000
_cell.length_b   1.000
_cell.length_c   1.000
_cell.angle_alpha   90.00
_cell.angle_beta   90.00
_cell.angle_gamma   90.00
#
_symmetry.space_group_name_H-M   'P 1'
#
loop_
_entity.id
_entity.type
_entity.pdbx_description
1 polymer ?
#
loop_
_entity_poly.entity_id
_entity_poly.type
_entity_poly.pdbx_seq_one_letter_code
_entity_poly.pdbx_strand_id
1 'polypeptide(L)' 'TVEDMYEPYLIQKGFIMRTRSGRVATAKAYEHLGYEYSEK' A
#
# COMPACT_ATOMS: atom_id res chain seq x y z
N THR A 1 -15.77 9.48 -1.61
CA THR A 1 -14.74 10.21 -0.83
C THR A 1 -13.41 9.99 -1.48
N VAL A 2 -12.49 10.95 -1.40
CA VAL A 2 -11.12 10.92 -1.97
C VAL A 2 -10.49 9.51 -1.90
N GLU A 3 -10.55 8.86 -0.74
CA GLU A 3 -10.01 7.49 -0.49
C GLU A 3 -10.41 6.44 -1.55
N ASP A 4 -11.70 6.35 -1.91
CA ASP A 4 -12.23 5.34 -2.86
C ASP A 4 -11.67 5.49 -4.28
N MET A 5 -11.19 6.70 -4.63
CA MET A 5 -10.56 6.96 -5.93
C MET A 5 -9.07 6.58 -5.97
N TYR A 6 -8.35 6.68 -4.85
CA TYR A 6 -6.91 6.38 -4.81
C TYR A 6 -6.61 4.93 -4.50
N GLU A 7 -7.43 4.26 -3.70
CA GLU A 7 -7.29 2.84 -3.40
C GLU A 7 -7.13 1.93 -4.63
N PRO A 8 -7.99 2.01 -5.67
CA PRO A 8 -7.82 1.18 -6.87
C PRO A 8 -6.49 1.46 -7.57
N TYR A 9 -6.05 2.72 -7.60
CA TYR A 9 -4.77 3.10 -8.19
C TYR A 9 -3.58 2.54 -7.41
N LEU A 10 -3.59 2.66 -6.08
CA LEU A 10 -2.51 2.17 -5.22
C LEU A 10 -2.44 0.64 -5.21
N ILE A 11 -3.58 -0.04 -5.28
CA ILE A 11 -3.66 -1.50 -5.43
C ILE A 11 -3.14 -1.93 -6.81
N GLN A 12 -3.58 -1.27 -7.89
CA GLN A 12 -3.13 -1.59 -9.24
C GLN A 12 -1.62 -1.34 -9.44
N LYS A 13 -1.07 -0.32 -8.79
CA LYS A 13 0.38 -0.03 -8.80
C LYS A 13 1.20 -0.98 -7.91
N GLY A 14 0.54 -1.79 -7.09
CA GLY A 14 1.17 -2.74 -6.18
C GLY A 14 1.77 -2.08 -4.93
N PHE A 15 1.26 -0.90 -4.55
CA PHE A 15 1.65 -0.19 -3.32
C PHE A 15 0.84 -0.65 -2.10
N ILE A 16 -0.42 -1.05 -2.32
CA ILE A 16 -1.29 -1.56 -1.26
C ILE A 16 -1.81 -2.94 -1.66
N MET A 17 -1.79 -3.88 -0.72
CA MET A 17 -2.38 -5.21 -0.87
C MET A 17 -3.57 -5.37 0.07
N ARG A 18 -4.64 -6.02 -0.42
CA ARG A 18 -5.78 -6.42 0.41
C ARG A 18 -5.49 -7.76 1.09
N THR A 19 -5.62 -7.79 2.41
CA THR A 19 -5.50 -9.00 3.23
C THR A 19 -6.81 -9.23 3.99
N ARG A 20 -6.98 -10.43 4.57
CA ARG A 20 -8.19 -10.76 5.36
C ARG A 20 -8.38 -9.87 6.59
N SER A 21 -7.32 -9.22 7.05
CA SER A 21 -7.32 -8.33 8.22
C SER A 21 -7.32 -6.85 7.86
N GLY A 22 -7.24 -6.47 6.58
CA GLY A 22 -7.27 -5.07 6.16
C GLY A 22 -6.41 -4.77 4.93
N ARG A 23 -5.83 -3.57 4.92
CA ARG A 23 -4.97 -3.05 3.84
C ARG A 23 -3.54 -3.00 4.36
N VAL A 24 -2.61 -3.59 3.63
CA VAL A 24 -1.18 -3.60 4.01
C VAL A 24 -0.39 -2.90 2.92
N ALA A 25 0.46 -1.95 3.32
CA ALA A 25 1.41 -1.31 2.42
C ALA A 25 2.51 -2.33 2.07
N THR A 26 2.82 -2.46 0.79
CA THR A 26 3.86 -3.39 0.30
C THR A 26 5.25 -2.77 0.46
N ALA A 27 6.31 -3.58 0.45
CA ALA A 27 7.70 -3.10 0.44
C ALA A 27 7.92 -1.98 -0.60
N LYS A 28 7.34 -2.13 -1.80
CA LYS A 28 7.38 -1.14 -2.88
C LYS A 28 6.85 0.24 -2.46
N ALA A 29 5.82 0.29 -1.61
CA ALA A 29 5.29 1.54 -1.10
C ALA A 29 6.26 2.20 -0.13
N TYR A 30 6.87 1.42 0.76
CA TYR A 30 7.89 1.92 1.68
C TYR A 30 9.11 2.43 0.91
N GLU A 31 9.61 1.69 -0.08
CA GLU A 31 10.71 2.11 -0.96
C GLU A 31 10.40 3.41 -1.70
N HIS A 32 9.19 3.54 -2.28
CA HIS A 32 8.78 4.73 -3.02
C HIS A 32 8.64 5.97 -2.13
N LEU A 33 8.29 5.75 -0.87
CA LEU A 33 8.15 6.81 0.13
C LEU A 33 9.45 7.09 0.90
N GLY A 34 10.52 6.31 0.65
CA GLY A 34 11.81 6.45 1.33
C GLY A 34 11.81 5.98 2.79
N TYR A 35 10.88 5.09 3.17
CA TYR A 35 10.82 4.50 4.50
C TYR A 35 11.53 3.14 4.54
N GLU A 36 12.17 2.83 5.67
CA GLU A 36 12.69 1.48 5.93
C GLU A 36 11.52 0.51 6.17
N TYR A 37 11.40 -0.49 5.30
CA TYR A 37 10.42 -1.56 5.47
C TYR A 37 10.88 -2.51 6.59
N SER A 38 10.49 -2.20 7.82
CA SER A 38 10.74 -3.06 8.98
C SER A 38 9.58 -4.05 9.13
N GLU A 39 9.59 -5.14 8.39
CA GLU A 39 8.83 -6.34 8.74
C GLU A 39 9.40 -6.89 10.06
N LYS A 40 8.79 -6.49 11.18
CA LYS A 40 8.96 -7.15 12.48
C LYS A 40 7.92 -8.23 12.66
#